data_AF-A0A1R1YLX7-F1
#
_entry.id   AF-A0A1R1YLX7-F1
#
_cell.length_a   1.000
_cell.length_b   1.000
_cell.length_c   1.000
_cell.angle_alpha   90.00
_cell.angle_beta   90.00
_cell.angle_gamma   90.00
#
_symmetry.space_group_name_H-M   'P 1'
#
loop_
_entity.id
_entity.type
_entity.pdbx_description
1 polymer ?
#
loop_
_entity_poly.entity_id
_entity_poly.type
_entity_poly.pdbx_seq_one_letter_code
_entity_poly.pdbx_strand_id
1 'polypeptide(L)'
;MRKVKSGISDRLVSQNIRGFRGQRLEYFEMLRRLHPKVVMVQETLVKREDWAVTIPGYEVFHDCAREGSNHGVLLGISKGHVAQRIPGIEGKLVVAQAQLNEQTVKFGSFYLPCISTTERASTKGKLLELL
;
A
#
# COMPACT_ATOMS: atom_id res chain seq x y z
N MET A 1 34.98 -0.66 6.18
CA MET A 1 33.54 -0.97 6.02
C MET A 1 32.90 -1.15 7.40
N ARG A 2 32.06 -0.20 7.85
CA ARG A 2 31.26 -0.37 9.06
C ARG A 2 30.08 -1.28 8.73
N LYS A 3 29.99 -2.44 9.39
CA LYS A 3 28.77 -3.27 9.40
C LYS A 3 27.68 -2.47 10.12
N VAL A 4 26.72 -1.94 9.39
CA VAL A 4 25.48 -1.41 9.97
C VAL A 4 24.73 -2.62 10.52
N LYS A 5 24.51 -2.66 11.84
CA LYS A 5 23.64 -3.66 12.45
C LYS A 5 22.22 -3.36 11.98
N SER A 6 21.73 -4.07 10.97
CA SER A 6 20.32 -4.04 10.58
C SER A 6 19.50 -4.82 11.63
N GLY A 7 19.32 -4.21 12.79
CA GLY A 7 18.37 -4.69 13.80
C GLY A 7 16.98 -4.65 13.18
N ILE A 8 16.50 -5.82 12.75
CA ILE A 8 15.23 -6.04 12.04
C ILE A 8 15.23 -5.37 10.64
N SER A 9 15.47 -6.19 9.61
CA SER A 9 15.29 -5.82 8.20
C SER A 9 13.96 -5.09 8.00
N ASP A 10 13.97 -3.97 7.28
CA ASP A 10 12.78 -3.21 6.88
C ASP A 10 11.94 -4.06 5.91
N ARG A 11 11.19 -5.01 6.46
CA ARG A 11 10.39 -5.94 5.68
C ARG A 11 9.22 -5.19 5.06
N LEU A 12 9.03 -5.41 3.76
CA LEU A 12 7.87 -4.99 3.00
C LEU A 12 7.09 -6.23 2.57
N VAL A 13 5.77 -6.18 2.70
CA VAL A 13 4.86 -7.20 2.17
C VAL A 13 3.96 -6.54 1.14
N SER A 14 3.85 -7.13 -0.04
CA SER A 14 2.86 -6.76 -1.05
C SER A 14 2.02 -7.98 -1.39
N GLN A 15 0.70 -7.85 -1.30
CA GLN A 15 -0.20 -8.98 -1.54
C GLN A 15 -1.53 -8.52 -2.15
N ASN A 16 -1.92 -9.20 -3.21
CA ASN A 16 -3.28 -9.17 -3.72
C ASN A 16 -4.13 -10.19 -2.94
N ILE A 17 -5.13 -9.70 -2.21
CA ILE A 17 -5.93 -10.54 -1.31
C ILE A 17 -7.28 -10.96 -1.90
N ARG A 18 -7.65 -10.44 -3.08
CA ARG A 18 -8.95 -10.69 -3.74
C ARG A 18 -10.16 -10.52 -2.78
N GLY A 19 -10.07 -9.51 -1.93
CA GLY A 19 -11.06 -9.17 -0.91
C GLY A 19 -10.71 -9.63 0.49
N PHE A 20 -11.06 -8.80 1.48
CA PHE A 20 -10.90 -9.19 2.89
C PHE A 20 -11.87 -10.30 3.33
N ARG A 21 -12.99 -10.50 2.61
CA ARG A 21 -13.99 -11.52 2.95
C ARG A 21 -13.39 -12.92 2.74
N GLY A 22 -13.03 -13.59 3.83
CA GLY A 22 -12.50 -14.97 3.83
C GLY A 22 -11.03 -15.10 4.20
N GLN A 23 -10.18 -14.11 3.89
CA GLN A 23 -8.73 -14.18 4.15
C GLN A 23 -8.24 -13.25 5.27
N ARG A 24 -9.12 -12.44 5.87
CA ARG A 24 -8.74 -11.40 6.85
C ARG A 24 -7.93 -11.93 8.03
N LEU A 25 -8.32 -13.07 8.61
CA LEU A 25 -7.63 -13.65 9.77
C LEU A 25 -6.24 -14.18 9.40
N GLU A 26 -6.13 -14.92 8.30
CA GLU A 26 -4.86 -15.46 7.79
C GLU A 26 -3.89 -14.32 7.44
N TYR A 27 -4.40 -13.28 6.78
CA TYR A 27 -3.63 -12.09 6.45
C TYR A 27 -3.07 -11.39 7.70
N PHE A 28 -3.91 -11.16 8.72
CA PHE A 28 -3.45 -10.53 9.96
C PHE A 28 -2.49 -11.41 10.75
N GLU A 29 -2.69 -12.72 10.78
CA GLU A 29 -1.74 -13.64 11.41
C GLU A 29 -0.39 -13.64 10.70
N MET A 30 -0.39 -13.59 9.37
CA MET A 30 0.84 -13.41 8.58
C MET A 30 1.55 -12.10 8.94
N LEU A 31 0.83 -10.97 8.97
CA LEU A 31 1.41 -9.69 9.36
C LEU A 31 1.98 -9.71 10.78
N ARG A 32 1.25 -10.32 11.73
CA ARG A 32 1.69 -10.49 13.12
C ARG A 32 2.97 -11.32 13.23
N ARG A 33 3.21 -12.30 12.35
CA ARG A 33 4.46 -13.08 12.37
C ARG A 33 5.61 -12.34 11.72
N LEU A 34 5.34 -11.72 10.57
CA LEU A 34 6.37 -11.08 9.75
C LEU A 34 6.81 -9.72 10.28
N HIS A 35 5.93 -9.01 10.99
CA HIS A 35 6.11 -7.63 11.46
C HIS A 35 6.69 -6.70 10.37
N PRO A 36 6.10 -6.63 9.17
CA PRO A 36 6.62 -5.74 8.13
C PRO A 36 6.43 -4.28 8.53
N LYS A 37 7.39 -3.43 8.14
CA LYS A 37 7.27 -1.97 8.31
C LYS A 37 6.33 -1.35 7.29
N VAL A 38 6.18 -1.99 6.13
CA VAL A 38 5.33 -1.53 5.03
C VAL A 38 4.47 -2.68 4.53
N VAL A 39 3.18 -2.45 4.38
CA VAL A 39 2.22 -3.39 3.80
C VAL A 39 1.55 -2.75 2.59
N MET A 40 1.48 -3.48 1.50
CA MET A 40 0.79 -3.07 0.28
C MET A 40 -0.26 -4.13 -0.04
N VAL A 41 -1.51 -3.70 -0.18
CA VAL A 41 -2.63 -4.62 -0.42
C VAL A 41 -3.36 -4.21 -1.67
N GLN A 42 -3.58 -5.17 -2.57
CA GLN A 42 -4.35 -4.97 -3.80
C GLN A 42 -5.62 -5.80 -3.79
N GLU A 43 -6.59 -5.39 -4.62
CA GLU A 43 -7.93 -5.97 -4.70
C GLU A 43 -8.58 -6.11 -3.32
N THR A 44 -8.61 -5.01 -2.56
CA THR A 44 -9.22 -5.01 -1.20
C THR A 44 -10.72 -5.31 -1.22
N LEU A 45 -11.40 -5.09 -2.36
CA LEU A 45 -12.86 -5.17 -2.56
C LEU A 45 -13.67 -4.31 -1.57
N VAL A 46 -13.01 -3.34 -0.93
CA VAL A 46 -13.64 -2.43 0.02
C VAL A 46 -14.27 -1.30 -0.76
N LYS A 47 -15.53 -1.02 -0.46
CA LYS A 47 -16.26 0.07 -1.10
C LYS A 47 -16.05 1.37 -0.35
N ARG A 48 -16.34 2.49 -1.01
CA ARG A 48 -16.26 3.81 -0.40
C ARG A 48 -17.19 3.94 0.81
N GLU A 49 -18.35 3.28 0.78
CA GLU A 49 -19.27 3.23 1.93
C GLU A 49 -18.66 2.51 3.15
N ASP A 50 -17.73 1.59 2.92
CA ASP A 50 -17.11 0.72 3.93
C ASP A 50 -15.81 1.34 4.51
N TRP A 51 -15.68 2.68 4.46
CA TRP A 51 -14.44 3.49 4.50
C TRP A 51 -13.37 3.13 5.56
N ALA A 52 -13.66 2.35 6.59
CA ALA A 52 -12.75 2.11 7.71
C ALA A 52 -12.02 0.75 7.66
N VAL A 53 -11.21 0.50 6.63
CA VAL A 53 -10.26 -0.63 6.68
C VAL A 53 -9.11 -0.27 7.61
N THR A 54 -9.07 -0.90 8.76
CA THR A 54 -7.96 -0.78 9.70
C THR A 54 -7.12 -2.05 9.72
N ILE A 55 -5.79 -1.89 9.70
CA ILE A 55 -4.83 -2.97 9.96
C ILE A 55 -4.18 -2.69 11.32
N PRO A 56 -4.36 -3.55 12.33
CA PRO A 56 -3.77 -3.35 13.65
C PRO A 56 -2.26 -3.15 13.57
N GLY A 57 -1.76 -2.08 14.20
CA GLY A 57 -0.33 -1.73 14.19
C GLY A 57 0.12 -0.87 13.01
N TYR A 58 -0.76 -0.53 12.07
CA TYR A 58 -0.43 0.29 10.90
C TYR A 58 -1.23 1.58 10.84
N GLU A 59 -0.61 2.63 10.34
CA GLU A 59 -1.29 3.78 9.73
C GLU A 59 -1.60 3.42 8.28
N VAL A 60 -2.86 3.59 7.86
CA VAL A 60 -3.38 3.04 6.61
C VAL A 60 -3.84 4.16 5.68
N PHE A 61 -3.31 4.14 4.46
CA PHE A 61 -3.75 4.95 3.33
C PHE A 61 -4.47 4.06 2.33
N HIS A 62 -5.70 4.42 1.98
CA HIS A 62 -6.55 3.61 1.13
C HIS A 62 -7.18 4.45 0.02
N ASP A 63 -7.36 3.82 -1.13
CA ASP A 63 -8.08 4.37 -2.27
C ASP A 63 -9.00 3.29 -2.84
N CYS A 64 -10.27 3.64 -2.97
CA CYS A 64 -11.32 2.81 -3.56
C CYS A 64 -11.60 3.34 -4.96
N ALA A 65 -11.89 2.44 -5.90
CA ALA A 65 -12.48 2.87 -7.14
C ALA A 65 -13.93 3.39 -6.93
N ARG A 66 -14.43 4.12 -7.94
CA ARG A 66 -15.79 4.65 -7.95
C ARG A 66 -16.83 3.54 -7.86
N GLU A 67 -18.04 3.94 -7.48
CA GLU A 67 -19.21 3.07 -7.37
C GLU A 67 -19.38 2.17 -8.61
N GLY A 68 -19.59 0.87 -8.39
CA GLY A 68 -19.65 -0.14 -9.45
C GLY A 68 -18.32 -0.83 -9.78
N SER A 69 -17.19 -0.36 -9.24
CA SER A 69 -15.89 -1.01 -9.36
C SER A 69 -15.49 -1.74 -8.08
N ASN A 70 -14.91 -2.92 -8.26
CA ASN A 70 -14.40 -3.77 -7.18
C ASN A 70 -12.91 -3.52 -6.91
N HIS A 71 -12.29 -2.53 -7.56
CA HIS A 71 -10.89 -2.22 -7.38
C HIS A 71 -10.65 -1.37 -6.12
N GLY A 72 -9.59 -1.71 -5.38
CA GLY A 72 -9.14 -0.90 -4.26
C GLY A 72 -7.75 -1.33 -3.84
N VAL A 73 -6.91 -0.34 -3.54
CA VAL A 73 -5.52 -0.52 -3.16
C VAL A 73 -5.24 0.20 -1.85
N LEU A 74 -4.41 -0.41 -1.02
CA LEU A 74 -4.05 0.07 0.30
C LEU A 74 -2.54 0.06 0.47
N LEU A 75 -2.05 1.03 1.22
CA LEU A 75 -0.69 1.14 1.70
C LEU A 75 -0.74 1.37 3.21
N GLY A 76 -0.10 0.50 3.99
CA GLY A 76 0.03 0.63 5.43
C GLY A 76 1.49 0.81 5.84
N ILE A 77 1.75 1.75 6.74
CA ILE A 77 3.05 1.97 7.36
C ILE A 77 2.95 1.61 8.84
N SER A 78 3.88 0.83 9.36
CA SER A 78 3.89 0.46 10.78
C SER A 78 3.88 1.71 11.65
N LYS A 79 2.99 1.75 12.65
CA LYS A 79 2.92 2.84 13.63
C LYS A 79 4.28 3.08 14.29
N GLY A 80 4.53 4.33 14.69
CA GLY A 80 5.82 4.78 15.19
C GLY A 80 6.75 5.36 14.12
N HIS A 81 6.38 5.27 12.84
CA HIS A 81 7.04 5.97 11.75
C HIS A 81 6.19 7.15 11.29
N VAL A 82 6.83 8.23 10.86
CA VAL A 82 6.15 9.37 10.24
C VAL A 82 5.83 9.02 8.79
N ALA A 83 4.55 9.07 8.43
CA ALA A 83 4.09 8.85 7.06
C ALA A 83 3.12 9.93 6.62
N GLN A 84 3.14 10.27 5.34
CA GLN A 84 2.25 11.24 4.73
C GLN A 84 1.75 10.72 3.38
N ARG A 85 0.44 10.76 3.16
CA ARG A 85 -0.16 10.48 1.86
C ARG A 85 0.25 11.56 0.85
N ILE A 86 0.65 11.11 -0.34
CA ILE A 86 0.89 11.96 -1.50
C ILE A 86 -0.23 11.67 -2.53
N PRO A 87 -0.60 12.62 -3.41
CA PRO A 87 -1.55 12.35 -4.48
C PRO A 87 -1.22 11.08 -5.26
N GLY A 88 -2.22 10.20 -5.38
CA GLY A 88 -2.15 8.96 -6.14
C GLY A 88 -3.09 8.98 -7.35
N ILE A 89 -3.52 7.80 -7.79
CA ILE A 89 -4.52 7.62 -8.84
C ILE A 89 -5.71 6.90 -8.22
N GLU A 90 -6.88 7.55 -8.26
CA GLU A 90 -8.14 7.04 -7.71
C GLU A 90 -8.37 5.56 -8.05
N GLY A 91 -8.57 4.73 -7.03
CA GLY A 91 -8.80 3.29 -7.14
C GLY A 91 -7.66 2.44 -7.74
N LYS A 92 -6.52 3.03 -8.11
CA LYS A 92 -5.43 2.34 -8.84
C LYS A 92 -4.07 2.45 -8.17
N LEU A 93 -3.74 3.58 -7.54
CA LEU A 93 -2.44 3.84 -6.92
C LEU A 93 -2.62 4.66 -5.64
N VAL A 94 -2.11 4.15 -4.53
CA VAL A 94 -1.89 4.91 -3.30
C VAL A 94 -0.39 5.16 -3.14
N VAL A 95 -0.02 6.42 -2.90
CA VAL A 95 1.35 6.81 -2.60
C VAL A 95 1.44 7.38 -1.20
N ALA A 96 2.46 6.97 -0.45
CA ALA A 96 2.84 7.64 0.78
C ALA A 96 4.36 7.81 0.87
N GLN A 97 4.78 8.93 1.42
CA GLN A 97 6.17 9.16 1.83
C GLN A 97 6.29 8.83 3.31
N ALA A 98 7.28 8.02 3.67
CA ALA A 98 7.54 7.63 5.05
C ALA A 98 9.00 7.81 5.42
N GLN A 99 9.25 8.18 6.68
CA GLN A 99 10.59 8.20 7.26
C GLN A 99 10.87 6.86 7.96
N LEU A 100 11.80 6.07 7.41
CA LEU A 100 12.24 4.80 7.96
C LEU A 100 13.76 4.84 8.18
N ASN A 101 14.21 4.60 9.42
CA ASN A 101 15.64 4.58 9.78
C ASN A 101 16.41 5.81 9.28
N GLU A 102 15.87 7.01 9.54
CA GLU A 102 16.45 8.30 9.11
C GLU A 102 16.44 8.55 7.59
N GLN A 103 15.88 7.64 6.79
CA GLN A 103 15.70 7.81 5.35
C GLN A 103 14.26 8.14 5.01
N THR A 104 14.07 9.09 4.10
CA THR A 104 12.75 9.38 3.53
C THR A 104 12.56 8.56 2.27
N VAL A 105 11.55 7.70 2.24
CA VAL A 105 11.25 6.79 1.13
C VAL A 105 9.81 6.98 0.69
N LYS A 106 9.56 6.99 -0.62
CA LYS A 106 8.21 6.96 -1.19
C LYS A 106 7.81 5.53 -1.53
N PHE A 107 6.60 5.16 -1.14
CA PHE A 107 5.99 3.87 -1.39
C PHE A 107 4.74 4.04 -2.24
N GLY A 108 4.60 3.21 -3.27
CA GLY A 108 3.43 3.17 -4.13
C GLY A 108 2.82 1.77 -4.14
N SER A 109 1.57 1.65 -3.68
CA SER A 109 0.77 0.43 -3.82
C SER A 109 -0.15 0.59 -5.01
N PHE A 110 0.01 -0.24 -6.03
CA PHE A 110 -0.80 -0.18 -7.24
C PHE A 110 -1.31 -1.53 -7.68
N TYR A 111 -2.40 -1.52 -8.44
CA TYR A 111 -2.96 -2.71 -9.08
C TYR A 111 -3.24 -2.44 -10.56
N LEU A 112 -2.77 -3.34 -11.42
CA LEU A 112 -3.04 -3.32 -12.85
C LEU A 112 -4.00 -4.47 -13.19
N PRO A 113 -5.20 -4.19 -13.71
CA PRO A 113 -6.13 -5.23 -14.15
C PRO A 113 -5.54 -6.10 -15.26
N CYS A 114 -5.85 -7.40 -15.25
CA CYS A 114 -5.30 -8.36 -16.23
C CYS A 114 -5.66 -8.04 -17.70
N ILE A 115 -6.77 -7.33 -17.92
CA ILE A 115 -7.25 -6.91 -19.26
C ILE A 115 -6.95 -5.45 -19.60
N SER A 116 -6.32 -4.69 -18.70
CA SER A 116 -5.91 -3.33 -19.06
C SER A 116 -4.78 -3.45 -20.08
N THR A 117 -4.97 -2.87 -21.26
CA THR A 117 -3.82 -2.42 -22.05
C THR A 117 -2.94 -1.63 -21.09
N THR A 118 -1.63 -1.91 -21.06
CA THR A 118 -0.67 -1.03 -20.38
C THR A 118 -0.76 0.32 -21.08
N GLU A 119 -1.74 1.13 -20.70
CA GLU A 119 -1.84 2.51 -21.14
C GLU A 119 -0.52 3.12 -20.72
N ARG A 120 0.26 3.52 -21.72
CA ARG A 120 1.52 4.20 -21.52
C ARG A 120 1.17 5.42 -20.70
N ALA A 121 1.46 5.38 -19.41
CA ALA A 121 1.30 6.49 -18.48
C ALA A 121 2.36 7.56 -18.77
N SER A 122 2.28 8.09 -19.99
CA SER A 122 3.04 9.21 -20.54
C SER A 122 2.04 10.28 -20.93
N THR A 123 1.20 10.69 -19.99
CA THR A 123 0.56 11.99 -20.07
C THR A 123 1.51 13.00 -19.44
N LYS A 124 2.39 13.55 -20.28
CA LYS A 124 3.17 14.76 -20.01
C LYS A 124 3.96 14.75 -18.69
N GLY A 125 5.03 13.96 -18.59
CA GLY A 125 6.07 14.11 -17.55
C GLY A 125 5.68 13.82 -16.09
N LYS A 126 4.39 13.77 -15.72
CA LYS A 126 3.96 13.80 -14.32
C LYS A 126 4.08 12.48 -13.56
N LEU A 127 4.06 11.33 -14.23
CA LEU A 127 4.15 10.04 -13.52
C LEU A 127 5.55 9.81 -12.92
N LEU A 128 6.59 10.34 -13.58
CA LEU A 128 7.98 10.32 -13.11
C LEU A 128 8.30 11.47 -12.15
N GLU A 129 7.50 12.54 -12.10
CA GLU A 129 7.67 13.61 -11.10
C GLU A 129 7.14 13.20 -9.71
N LEU A 130 6.35 12.13 -9.61
CA LEU A 130 5.80 11.62 -8.33
C LEU A 130 6.73 10.63 -7.61
N LEU A 131 7.68 10.00 -8.32
CA LEU A 131 8.71 9.11 -7.74
C LEU A 131 9.97 9.92 -7.42
#